data_AF-A0A2M9CM97-F1
#
_entry.id   AF-A0A2M9CM97-F1
#
_cell.length_a   1.000
_cell.length_b   1.000
_cell.length_c   1.000
_cell.angle_alpha   90.00
_cell.angle_beta   90.00
_cell.angle_gamma   90.00
#
_symmetry.space_group_name_H-M   'P 1'
#
loop_
_entity.id
_entity.type
_entity.pdbx_description
1 polymer ?
#
loop_
_entity_poly.entity_id
_entity_poly.type
_entity_poly.pdbx_seq_one_letter_code
_entity_poly.pdbx_strand_id
1 'polypeptide(L)'
;MPREPELRLFRDVDFSALETGRATFRRLTRPFPSRLGTALIVLMFAAGAVVVFAPVGLFVADSDSQRLFFAVCGVLALAAFVGPMLAFLVWNRLHGRPMIDAAGKLGRFAEANAFDYRPQTIEEGELPAPAGQEGMTQRVRHRLHPAPDSPLPPFEIGYRFFHRPVPADFRPTTETPYPVTLEYGWYVAVPLPRRLPHIALLRREDVDDSDLDHGARYSMGLEFDRTFTLLCPPGYERDALYLFTPDVMAAMLDDAGAAQFGAEVLDDRLFFRFPINSFPALLFSADVRRAFLLVERTAAELTKQASRYRDSRVGDAQLNLVDESGRRMGTRKRRTAVIAGVGVPLMILAPFTMLMFGMLAL
;
A
#
# COMPACT_ATOMS: atom_id res chain seq x y z
N MET A 1 2.17 -26.56 -3.90
CA MET A 1 1.65 -25.40 -3.15
C MET A 1 2.00 -25.59 -1.70
N PRO A 2 2.59 -24.61 -0.99
CA PRO A 2 2.63 -24.67 0.47
C PRO A 2 1.19 -24.81 0.99
N ARG A 3 0.97 -25.69 1.97
CA ARG A 3 -0.32 -25.82 2.65
C ARG A 3 -0.71 -24.45 3.18
N GLU A 4 -1.90 -23.95 2.86
CA GLU A 4 -2.38 -22.71 3.49
C GLU A 4 -2.45 -22.91 5.01
N PRO A 5 -1.99 -21.93 5.81
CA PRO A 5 -2.00 -22.06 7.25
C PRO A 5 -3.44 -22.21 7.74
N GLU A 6 -3.70 -23.19 8.59
CA GLU A 6 -5.02 -23.41 9.18
C GLU A 6 -5.34 -22.30 10.18
N LEU A 7 -6.54 -21.72 10.05
CA LEU A 7 -7.15 -20.79 11.01
C LEU A 7 -7.81 -21.63 12.11
N ARG A 8 -7.39 -21.49 13.36
CA ARG A 8 -7.98 -22.24 14.48
C ARG A 8 -9.11 -21.46 15.13
N LEU A 9 -8.91 -20.17 15.33
CA LEU A 9 -9.88 -19.26 15.93
C LEU A 9 -10.98 -18.91 14.94
N PHE A 10 -10.62 -18.75 13.68
CA PHE A 10 -11.53 -18.41 12.58
C PHE A 10 -11.85 -19.62 11.68
N ARG A 11 -11.80 -20.85 12.23
CA ARG A 11 -12.04 -22.08 11.46
C ARG A 11 -13.44 -22.17 10.87
N ASP A 12 -14.42 -21.58 11.57
CA ASP A 12 -15.83 -21.61 11.23
C ASP A 12 -16.22 -20.43 10.32
N VAL A 13 -15.26 -19.56 9.96
CA VAL A 13 -15.48 -18.45 9.03
C VAL A 13 -15.58 -18.99 7.60
N ASP A 14 -16.71 -18.76 6.95
CA ASP A 14 -16.96 -19.11 5.56
C ASP A 14 -16.36 -18.07 4.59
N PHE A 15 -15.30 -18.46 3.90
CA PHE A 15 -14.65 -17.64 2.86
C PHE A 15 -15.23 -17.86 1.46
N SER A 16 -16.21 -18.75 1.29
CA SER A 16 -16.80 -19.09 -0.02
C SER A 16 -17.34 -17.86 -0.75
N ALA A 17 -17.90 -16.89 -0.02
CA ALA A 17 -18.38 -15.64 -0.56
C ALA A 17 -17.27 -14.86 -1.30
N LEU A 18 -16.02 -14.91 -0.82
CA LEU A 18 -14.86 -14.25 -1.41
C LEU A 18 -14.23 -15.05 -2.56
N GLU A 19 -14.38 -16.37 -2.56
CA GLU A 19 -13.72 -17.27 -3.52
C GLU A 19 -14.59 -17.60 -4.74
N THR A 20 -15.91 -17.55 -4.58
CA THR A 20 -16.86 -17.87 -5.65
C THR A 20 -16.92 -16.80 -6.74
N GLY A 21 -17.10 -17.20 -7.99
CA GLY A 21 -17.31 -16.28 -9.12
C GLY A 21 -16.04 -15.93 -9.92
N ARG A 22 -16.23 -15.30 -11.08
CA ARG A 22 -15.13 -14.96 -11.99
C ARG A 22 -14.42 -13.73 -11.46
N ALA A 23 -13.12 -13.84 -11.16
CA ALA A 23 -12.30 -12.69 -10.80
C ALA A 23 -12.32 -11.67 -11.94
N THR A 24 -12.77 -10.45 -11.64
CA THR A 24 -12.91 -9.37 -12.63
C THR A 24 -11.53 -8.85 -13.06
N PHE A 25 -10.56 -8.87 -12.14
CA PHE A 25 -9.20 -8.37 -12.37
C PHE A 25 -8.14 -9.34 -11.84
N ARG A 26 -6.98 -9.37 -12.50
CA ARG A 26 -5.81 -10.12 -12.06
C ARG A 26 -4.58 -9.22 -12.03
N ARG A 27 -3.79 -9.30 -10.96
CA ARG A 27 -2.59 -8.48 -10.78
C ARG A 27 -1.46 -9.27 -10.13
N LEU A 28 -0.23 -9.05 -10.58
CA LEU A 28 0.97 -9.57 -9.92
C LEU A 28 1.14 -8.95 -8.53
N THR A 29 1.61 -9.74 -7.57
CA THR A 29 1.94 -9.28 -6.21
C THR A 29 3.36 -8.75 -6.08
N ARG A 30 4.26 -9.11 -6.99
CA ARG A 30 5.64 -8.64 -6.96
C ARG A 30 5.78 -7.38 -7.80
N PRO A 31 6.30 -6.27 -7.24
CA PRO A 31 6.63 -5.11 -8.05
C PRO A 31 7.72 -5.48 -9.06
N PHE A 32 7.65 -4.90 -10.25
CA PHE A 32 8.77 -4.95 -11.19
C PHE A 32 10.00 -4.33 -10.51
N PRO A 33 11.22 -4.83 -10.75
CA PRO A 33 12.44 -4.19 -10.24
C PRO A 33 12.40 -2.69 -10.58
N SER A 34 12.53 -1.83 -9.57
CA SER A 34 12.27 -0.38 -9.69
C SER A 34 13.06 0.28 -10.82
N ARG A 35 14.31 -0.16 -11.04
CA ARG A 35 15.16 0.29 -12.15
C ARG A 35 14.60 -0.08 -13.52
N LEU A 36 14.10 -1.30 -13.67
CA LEU A 36 13.55 -1.80 -14.93
C LEU A 36 12.18 -1.17 -15.22
N GLY A 37 11.37 -0.96 -14.19
CA GLY A 37 10.12 -0.18 -14.29
C GLY A 37 10.37 1.26 -14.72
N THR A 38 11.35 1.94 -14.11
CA THR A 38 11.73 3.32 -14.47
C THR A 38 12.24 3.40 -15.90
N ALA A 39 13.14 2.49 -16.30
CA ALA A 39 13.65 2.44 -17.67
C ALA A 39 12.54 2.21 -18.70
N LEU A 40 11.58 1.32 -18.38
CA LEU A 40 10.44 1.05 -19.25
C LEU A 40 9.52 2.26 -19.39
N ILE A 41 9.24 2.95 -18.28
CA ILE A 41 8.44 4.17 -18.28
C ILE A 41 9.12 5.24 -19.15
N VAL A 42 10.42 5.49 -18.94
CA VAL A 42 11.18 6.47 -19.74
C VAL A 42 11.16 6.11 -21.23
N LEU A 43 11.34 4.82 -21.57
CA LEU A 43 11.25 4.33 -22.94
C LEU A 43 9.85 4.56 -23.53
N MET A 44 8.79 4.24 -22.80
CA MET A 44 7.41 4.44 -23.25
C MET A 44 7.10 5.93 -23.44
N PHE A 45 7.59 6.82 -22.57
CA PHE A 45 7.42 8.27 -22.75
C PHE A 45 8.13 8.78 -24.01
N ALA A 46 9.38 8.38 -24.23
CA ALA A 46 10.13 8.76 -25.43
C ALA A 46 9.48 8.21 -26.70
N ALA A 47 9.06 6.94 -26.69
CA ALA A 47 8.35 6.30 -27.79
C ALA A 47 6.99 6.98 -28.06
N GLY A 48 6.23 7.31 -27.01
CA GLY A 48 4.96 8.03 -27.13
C GLY A 48 5.12 9.41 -27.77
N ALA A 49 6.17 10.15 -27.42
CA ALA A 49 6.48 11.42 -28.09
C ALA A 49 6.76 11.21 -29.58
N VAL A 50 7.59 10.22 -29.94
CA VAL A 50 7.87 9.90 -31.35
C VAL A 50 6.60 9.50 -32.11
N VAL A 51 5.70 8.72 -31.50
CA VAL A 51 4.40 8.36 -32.11
C VAL A 51 3.55 9.59 -32.43
N VAL A 52 3.55 10.59 -31.54
CA VAL A 52 2.81 11.85 -31.76
C VAL A 52 3.44 12.72 -32.84
N PHE A 53 4.76 12.75 -32.96
CA PHE A 53 5.48 13.61 -33.91
C PHE A 53 5.78 12.97 -35.26
N ALA A 54 5.77 11.64 -35.38
CA ALA A 54 5.98 10.94 -36.64
C ALA A 54 5.03 11.38 -37.77
N PRO A 55 3.72 11.64 -37.53
CA PRO A 55 2.82 12.21 -38.54
C PRO A 55 3.25 13.58 -39.06
N VAL A 56 3.83 14.43 -38.20
CA VAL A 56 4.37 15.75 -38.60
C VAL A 56 5.58 15.56 -39.50
N GLY A 57 6.49 14.65 -39.16
CA GLY A 57 7.63 14.30 -40.02
C GLY A 57 7.20 13.79 -41.39
N LEU A 58 6.18 12.91 -41.43
CA LEU A 58 5.60 12.42 -42.68
C LEU A 58 4.99 13.54 -43.54
N PHE A 59 4.40 14.56 -42.92
CA PHE A 59 3.80 15.70 -43.61
C PHE A 59 4.85 16.65 -44.21
N VAL A 60 5.98 16.83 -43.54
CA VAL A 60 7.07 17.74 -43.94
C VAL A 60 8.10 17.05 -44.86
N ALA A 61 8.01 15.73 -45.05
CA ALA A 61 8.98 14.97 -45.83
C ALA A 61 8.88 15.23 -47.36
N ASP A 62 10.01 15.64 -47.94
CA ASP A 62 10.13 16.02 -49.36
C ASP A 62 10.61 14.88 -50.26
N SER A 63 11.17 13.80 -49.68
CA SER A 63 11.61 12.62 -50.43
C SER A 63 10.97 11.32 -49.93
N ASP A 64 10.97 10.29 -50.79
CA ASP A 64 10.49 8.96 -50.43
C ASP A 64 11.35 8.32 -49.32
N SER A 65 12.66 8.58 -49.32
CA SER A 65 13.60 8.15 -48.25
C SER A 65 13.18 8.71 -46.89
N GLN A 66 12.83 10.00 -46.82
CA GLN A 66 12.40 10.67 -45.59
C GLN A 66 11.05 10.13 -45.11
N ARG A 67 10.10 9.92 -46.02
CA ARG A 67 8.78 9.33 -45.69
C ARG A 67 8.95 7.94 -45.12
N LEU A 68 9.80 7.12 -45.73
CA LEU A 68 10.11 5.79 -45.24
C LEU A 68 10.75 5.84 -43.85
N PHE A 69 11.71 6.74 -43.62
CA PHE A 69 12.35 6.92 -42.31
C PHE A 69 11.32 7.24 -41.21
N PHE A 70 10.47 8.26 -41.41
CA PHE A 70 9.47 8.64 -40.41
C PHE A 70 8.42 7.56 -40.19
N ALA A 71 7.99 6.85 -41.25
CA ALA A 71 7.08 5.72 -41.13
C ALA A 71 7.69 4.58 -40.28
N VAL A 72 8.95 4.21 -40.54
CA VAL A 72 9.65 3.17 -39.77
C VAL A 72 9.84 3.59 -38.32
N CYS A 73 10.29 4.82 -38.06
CA CYS A 73 10.42 5.36 -36.71
C CYS A 73 9.08 5.37 -35.96
N GLY A 74 8.00 5.79 -36.62
CA GLY A 74 6.65 5.79 -36.04
C GLY A 74 6.16 4.39 -35.69
N VAL A 75 6.35 3.41 -36.58
CA VAL A 75 5.97 2.01 -36.33
C VAL A 75 6.79 1.40 -35.21
N LEU A 76 8.11 1.60 -35.21
CA LEU A 76 8.99 1.09 -34.15
C LEU A 76 8.66 1.72 -32.79
N ALA A 77 8.39 3.03 -32.76
CA ALA A 77 7.96 3.71 -31.54
C ALA A 77 6.59 3.22 -31.06
N LEU A 78 5.64 2.99 -31.96
CA LEU A 78 4.34 2.41 -31.60
C LEU A 78 4.50 1.00 -31.02
N ALA A 79 5.35 0.16 -31.61
CA ALA A 79 5.66 -1.16 -31.08
C ALA A 79 6.35 -1.10 -29.72
N ALA A 80 7.30 -0.17 -29.52
CA ALA A 80 7.97 0.04 -28.24
C ALA A 80 7.03 0.60 -27.16
N PHE A 81 5.99 1.33 -27.55
CA PHE A 81 4.96 1.84 -26.64
C PHE A 81 3.92 0.77 -26.27
N VAL A 82 3.34 0.12 -27.27
CA VAL A 82 2.22 -0.83 -27.09
C VAL A 82 2.70 -2.21 -26.67
N GLY A 83 3.84 -2.67 -27.17
CA GLY A 83 4.37 -4.01 -26.94
C GLY A 83 4.55 -4.35 -25.46
N PRO A 84 5.28 -3.54 -24.66
CA PRO A 84 5.42 -3.77 -23.23
C PRO A 84 4.10 -3.69 -22.47
N MET A 85 3.20 -2.79 -22.87
CA MET A 85 1.86 -2.69 -22.29
C MET A 85 1.06 -3.98 -22.50
N LEU A 86 1.05 -4.52 -23.72
CA LEU A 86 0.38 -5.79 -24.04
C LEU A 86 1.05 -6.98 -23.34
N ALA A 87 2.38 -7.04 -23.34
CA ALA A 87 3.13 -8.08 -22.64
C ALA A 87 2.81 -8.07 -21.14
N PHE A 88 2.74 -6.89 -20.51
CA PHE A 88 2.34 -6.73 -19.12
C PHE A 88 0.90 -7.18 -18.87
N LEU A 89 -0.05 -6.84 -19.76
CA LEU A 89 -1.44 -7.29 -19.65
C LEU A 89 -1.58 -8.82 -19.78
N VAL A 90 -0.91 -9.44 -20.75
CA VAL A 90 -0.89 -10.90 -20.95
C VAL A 90 -0.24 -11.57 -19.75
N TRP A 91 0.89 -11.05 -19.29
CA TRP A 91 1.59 -11.58 -18.14
C TRP A 91 0.75 -11.52 -16.86
N ASN A 92 0.08 -10.40 -16.59
CA ASN A 92 -0.86 -10.26 -15.48
C ASN A 92 -2.05 -11.23 -15.60
N ARG A 93 -2.55 -11.48 -16.81
CA ARG A 93 -3.65 -12.41 -17.03
C ARG A 93 -3.24 -13.85 -16.70
N LEU A 94 -2.03 -14.24 -17.09
CA LEU A 94 -1.49 -15.59 -16.91
C LEU A 94 -1.00 -15.85 -15.46
N HIS A 95 -0.29 -14.89 -14.88
CA HIS A 95 0.43 -15.06 -13.61
C HIS A 95 -0.12 -14.22 -12.46
N GLY A 96 -1.06 -13.31 -12.73
CA GLY A 96 -1.66 -12.45 -11.72
C GLY A 96 -2.64 -13.20 -10.81
N ARG A 97 -2.73 -12.77 -9.56
CA ARG A 97 -3.69 -13.29 -8.58
C ARG A 97 -5.07 -12.65 -8.80
N PRO A 98 -6.15 -13.40 -8.54
CA PRO A 98 -7.51 -12.87 -8.66
C PRO A 98 -7.78 -11.78 -7.63
N MET A 99 -8.36 -10.67 -8.09
CA MET A 99 -8.88 -9.60 -7.26
C MET A 99 -10.41 -9.64 -7.28
N ILE A 100 -11.00 -9.24 -6.16
CA ILE A 100 -12.44 -9.18 -5.95
C ILE A 100 -12.87 -7.74 -5.74
N ASP A 101 -14.09 -7.42 -6.15
CA ASP A 101 -14.74 -6.15 -5.83
C ASP A 101 -15.13 -6.11 -4.36
N ALA A 102 -14.58 -5.14 -3.63
CA ALA A 102 -14.74 -5.00 -2.19
C ALA A 102 -16.18 -4.81 -1.78
N ALA A 103 -16.90 -3.92 -2.45
CA ALA A 103 -18.24 -3.54 -2.06
C ALA A 103 -19.19 -4.74 -2.13
N GLY A 104 -19.19 -5.45 -3.27
CA GLY A 104 -20.11 -6.57 -3.48
C GLY A 104 -19.73 -7.84 -2.71
N LYS A 105 -18.44 -8.11 -2.50
CA LYS A 105 -17.96 -9.38 -1.93
C LYS A 105 -17.81 -9.35 -0.42
N LEU A 106 -17.36 -8.23 0.16
CA LEU A 106 -17.25 -8.12 1.62
C LEU A 106 -18.62 -8.10 2.30
N GLY A 107 -19.64 -7.50 1.67
CA GLY A 107 -21.01 -7.54 2.21
C GLY A 107 -21.55 -8.97 2.34
N ARG A 108 -21.45 -9.77 1.26
CA ARG A 108 -21.87 -11.18 1.30
C ARG A 108 -21.04 -12.04 2.26
N PHE A 109 -19.73 -11.75 2.34
CA PHE A 109 -18.86 -12.40 3.30
C PHE A 109 -19.26 -12.06 4.75
N ALA A 110 -19.63 -10.82 5.01
CA ALA A 110 -20.11 -10.40 6.32
C ALA A 110 -21.44 -11.07 6.68
N GLU A 111 -22.39 -11.10 5.76
CA GLU A 111 -23.68 -11.79 5.92
C GLU A 111 -23.50 -13.29 6.23
N ALA A 112 -22.62 -13.97 5.50
CA ALA A 112 -22.35 -15.40 5.71
C ALA A 112 -21.72 -15.72 7.08
N ASN A 113 -21.09 -14.73 7.72
CA ASN A 113 -20.30 -14.89 8.94
C ASN A 113 -20.83 -14.10 10.14
N ALA A 114 -22.00 -13.48 10.01
CA ALA A 114 -22.58 -12.59 11.02
C ALA A 114 -21.61 -11.46 11.46
N PHE A 115 -20.88 -10.87 10.51
CA PHE A 115 -20.10 -9.66 10.73
C PHE A 115 -20.91 -8.41 10.45
N ASP A 116 -20.61 -7.34 11.17
CA ASP A 116 -21.15 -6.02 10.89
C ASP A 116 -20.36 -5.39 9.75
N TYR A 117 -21.04 -5.08 8.64
CA TYR A 117 -20.43 -4.46 7.47
C TYR A 117 -21.12 -3.14 7.10
N ARG A 118 -20.31 -2.09 6.97
CA ARG A 118 -20.74 -0.75 6.54
C ARG A 118 -20.02 -0.36 5.25
N PRO A 119 -20.69 -0.39 4.09
CA PRO A 119 -20.06 0.01 2.82
C PRO A 119 -19.84 1.51 2.71
N GLN A 120 -20.59 2.31 3.48
CA GLN A 120 -20.57 3.78 3.41
C GLN A 120 -19.27 4.35 3.95
N THR A 121 -18.91 5.52 3.43
CA THR A 121 -17.76 6.29 3.91
C THR A 121 -18.18 7.16 5.09
N ILE A 122 -17.58 6.93 6.24
CA ILE A 122 -17.78 7.74 7.46
C ILE A 122 -16.55 8.59 7.74
N GLU A 123 -16.74 9.73 8.38
CA GLU A 123 -15.66 10.44 9.06
C GLU A 123 -15.35 9.69 10.36
N GLU A 124 -14.07 9.44 10.58
CA GLU A 124 -13.61 8.60 11.68
C GLU A 124 -12.75 9.42 12.63
N GLY A 125 -13.13 9.47 13.90
CA GLY A 125 -12.45 10.26 14.93
C GLY A 125 -11.78 9.43 16.02
N GLU A 126 -12.07 8.13 16.11
CA GLU A 126 -11.58 7.28 17.21
C GLU A 126 -10.28 6.57 16.85
N LEU A 127 -10.05 6.26 15.57
CA LEU A 127 -8.84 5.59 15.13
C LEU A 127 -7.63 6.55 15.15
N PRO A 128 -6.50 6.14 15.74
CA PRO A 128 -5.33 7.01 15.88
C PRO A 128 -4.65 7.26 14.54
N ALA A 129 -4.40 8.53 14.21
CA ALA A 129 -3.74 8.96 12.99
C ALA A 129 -2.27 8.51 12.92
N PRO A 130 -1.76 8.10 11.74
CA PRO A 130 -0.33 7.86 11.52
C PRO A 130 0.45 9.18 11.59
N ALA A 131 1.77 9.08 11.73
CA ALA A 131 2.64 10.24 11.84
C ALA A 131 2.45 11.24 10.68
N GLY A 132 2.27 12.52 11.01
CA GLY A 132 2.07 13.61 10.05
C GLY A 132 0.63 13.77 9.54
N GLN A 133 -0.33 12.99 10.04
CA GLN A 133 -1.76 13.10 9.70
C GLN A 133 -2.67 13.45 10.90
N GLU A 134 -2.09 13.80 12.05
CA GLU A 134 -2.81 14.03 13.32
C GLU A 134 -3.82 15.19 13.24
N GLY A 135 -3.58 16.17 12.36
CA GLY A 135 -4.49 17.30 12.10
C GLY A 135 -5.40 17.13 10.88
N MET A 136 -5.41 15.95 10.26
CA MET A 136 -6.20 15.69 9.05
C MET A 136 -7.55 15.07 9.39
N THR A 137 -8.53 15.30 8.52
CA THR A 137 -9.81 14.59 8.60
C THR A 137 -9.62 13.19 8.05
N GLN A 138 -9.91 12.19 8.88
CA GLN A 138 -9.85 10.79 8.50
C GLN A 138 -11.21 10.31 8.02
N ARG A 139 -11.19 9.52 6.95
CA ARG A 139 -12.37 8.81 6.45
C ARG A 139 -12.09 7.33 6.30
N VAL A 140 -13.09 6.53 6.64
CA VAL A 140 -13.07 5.06 6.52
C VAL A 140 -14.27 4.61 5.72
N ARG A 141 -14.07 3.64 4.83
CA ARG A 141 -15.15 2.96 4.09
C ARG A 141 -14.98 1.44 4.15
N HIS A 142 -16.04 0.72 3.80
CA HIS A 142 -16.08 -0.75 3.82
C HIS A 142 -15.69 -1.34 5.19
N ARG A 143 -16.16 -0.71 6.27
CA ARG A 143 -15.83 -1.12 7.64
C ARG A 143 -16.46 -2.47 7.92
N LEU A 144 -15.65 -3.45 8.25
CA LEU A 144 -16.06 -4.80 8.64
C LEU A 144 -15.49 -5.10 10.03
N HIS A 145 -16.33 -5.52 10.95
CA HIS A 145 -15.90 -5.91 12.29
C HIS A 145 -16.80 -7.02 12.84
N PRO A 146 -16.34 -7.80 13.84
CA PRO A 146 -17.21 -8.67 14.59
C PRO A 146 -18.40 -7.92 15.17
N ALA A 147 -19.57 -8.57 15.18
CA ALA A 147 -20.73 -8.07 15.91
C ALA A 147 -20.39 -7.93 17.41
N PRO A 148 -21.01 -6.98 18.15
CA PRO A 148 -20.70 -6.74 19.56
C PRO A 148 -20.79 -7.98 20.46
N ASP A 149 -21.71 -8.89 20.16
CA ASP A 149 -21.93 -10.14 20.93
C ASP A 149 -21.14 -11.34 20.37
N SER A 150 -20.24 -11.11 19.41
CA SER A 150 -19.43 -12.16 18.80
C SER A 150 -18.41 -12.72 19.80
N PRO A 151 -18.17 -14.04 19.84
CA PRO A 151 -17.10 -14.63 20.64
C PRO A 151 -15.70 -14.38 20.07
N LEU A 152 -15.61 -13.79 18.87
CA LEU A 152 -14.34 -13.50 18.20
C LEU A 152 -13.64 -12.30 18.83
N PRO A 153 -12.30 -12.24 18.82
CA PRO A 153 -11.58 -11.09 19.30
C PRO A 153 -11.95 -9.86 18.48
N PRO A 154 -12.01 -8.66 19.08
CA PRO A 154 -12.32 -7.45 18.35
C PRO A 154 -11.21 -7.16 17.31
N PHE A 155 -11.63 -6.86 16.09
CA PHE A 155 -10.78 -6.35 15.02
C PHE A 155 -11.64 -5.55 14.05
N GLU A 156 -10.99 -4.81 13.18
CA GLU A 156 -11.65 -4.06 12.13
C GLU A 156 -10.88 -4.19 10.82
N ILE A 157 -11.57 -4.46 9.72
CA ILE A 157 -11.03 -4.35 8.37
C ILE A 157 -11.71 -3.17 7.70
N GLY A 158 -10.94 -2.33 7.02
CA GLY A 158 -11.49 -1.17 6.33
C GLY A 158 -10.55 -0.59 5.30
N TYR A 159 -11.02 0.44 4.63
CA TYR A 159 -10.22 1.25 3.71
C TYR A 159 -10.15 2.68 4.23
N ARG A 160 -8.94 3.15 4.54
CA ARG A 160 -8.68 4.43 5.21
C ARG A 160 -8.00 5.43 4.28
N PHE A 161 -8.41 6.69 4.37
CA PHE A 161 -7.76 7.80 3.69
C PHE A 161 -7.95 9.10 4.47
N PHE A 162 -7.11 10.08 4.17
CA PHE A 162 -7.03 11.36 4.87
C PHE A 162 -7.13 12.50 3.90
N HIS A 163 -7.77 13.58 4.33
CA HIS A 163 -7.79 14.84 3.61
C HIS A 163 -7.67 16.02 4.59
N ARG A 164 -7.33 17.19 4.05
CA ARG A 164 -7.37 18.41 4.86
C ARG A 164 -8.80 18.72 5.29
N PRO A 165 -9.02 19.30 6.48
CA PRO A 165 -10.32 19.80 6.88
C PRO A 165 -10.90 20.73 5.80
N VAL A 166 -12.17 20.52 5.47
CA VAL A 166 -12.91 21.33 4.49
C VAL A 166 -14.00 22.14 5.20
N PRO A 167 -14.48 23.26 4.61
CA PRO A 167 -15.65 23.97 5.10
C PRO A 167 -16.88 23.06 5.24
N ALA A 168 -17.75 23.33 6.21
CA ALA A 168 -18.92 22.48 6.52
C ALA A 168 -19.95 22.39 5.37
N ASP A 169 -19.97 23.40 4.50
CA ASP A 169 -20.81 23.48 3.30
C ASP A 169 -20.16 22.81 2.08
N PHE A 170 -18.92 22.33 2.17
CA PHE A 170 -18.26 21.61 1.09
C PHE A 170 -19.07 20.37 0.71
N ARG A 171 -19.36 20.22 -0.59
CA ARG A 171 -20.01 19.05 -1.15
C ARG A 171 -19.10 18.47 -2.23
N PRO A 172 -18.53 17.28 -2.01
CA PRO A 172 -17.67 16.65 -3.01
C PRO A 172 -18.50 16.30 -4.25
N THR A 173 -17.96 16.59 -5.42
CA THR A 173 -18.51 16.13 -6.70
C THR A 173 -17.47 15.33 -7.47
N THR A 174 -17.84 14.77 -8.62
CA THR A 174 -16.87 14.09 -9.49
C THR A 174 -15.80 15.03 -10.02
N GLU A 175 -16.15 16.30 -10.24
CA GLU A 175 -15.21 17.35 -10.72
C GLU A 175 -14.41 17.96 -9.57
N THR A 176 -14.99 18.00 -8.37
CA THR A 176 -14.39 18.55 -7.16
C THR A 176 -14.40 17.53 -6.01
N PRO A 177 -13.56 16.49 -6.08
CA PRO A 177 -13.46 15.51 -5.01
C PRO A 177 -12.80 16.11 -3.76
N TYR A 178 -12.85 15.38 -2.64
CA TYR A 178 -12.06 15.74 -1.46
C TYR A 178 -10.56 15.82 -1.82
N PRO A 179 -9.83 16.81 -1.28
CA PRO A 179 -8.39 16.94 -1.50
C PRO A 179 -7.63 15.93 -0.64
N VAL A 180 -7.64 14.65 -1.05
CA VAL A 180 -6.96 13.55 -0.37
C VAL A 180 -5.47 13.86 -0.24
N THR A 181 -4.96 13.83 1.00
CA THR A 181 -3.55 14.05 1.34
C THR A 181 -2.79 12.74 1.44
N LEU A 182 -3.43 11.71 2.01
CA LEU A 182 -2.85 10.38 2.15
C LEU A 182 -3.91 9.33 1.88
N GLU A 183 -3.64 8.46 0.92
CA GLU A 183 -4.42 7.26 0.66
C GLU A 183 -3.77 6.09 1.40
N TYR A 184 -4.15 5.89 2.68
CA TYR A 184 -3.54 4.86 3.53
C TYR A 184 -3.80 3.44 3.02
N GLY A 185 -4.99 3.22 2.43
CA GLY A 185 -5.36 1.97 1.78
C GLY A 185 -6.17 1.02 2.66
N TRP A 186 -6.21 -0.25 2.27
CA TRP A 186 -6.85 -1.32 3.05
C TRP A 186 -6.01 -1.64 4.30
N TYR A 187 -6.67 -1.83 5.42
CA TYR A 187 -6.03 -2.16 6.70
C TYR A 187 -6.83 -3.17 7.50
N VAL A 188 -6.13 -3.82 8.44
CA VAL A 188 -6.72 -4.45 9.62
C VAL A 188 -6.27 -3.67 10.83
N ALA A 189 -7.17 -3.33 11.75
CA ALA A 189 -6.86 -2.72 13.03
C ALA A 189 -7.31 -3.65 14.17
N VAL A 190 -6.44 -3.86 15.15
CA VAL A 190 -6.74 -4.64 16.35
C VAL A 190 -6.56 -3.74 17.58
N PRO A 191 -7.56 -3.62 18.48
CA PRO A 191 -7.38 -2.93 19.76
C PRO A 191 -6.32 -3.60 20.61
N LEU A 192 -5.52 -2.78 21.26
CA LEU A 192 -4.52 -3.18 22.23
C LEU A 192 -5.00 -2.79 23.63
N PRO A 193 -4.64 -3.55 24.67
CA PRO A 193 -5.11 -3.34 26.04
C PRO A 193 -4.51 -2.08 26.68
N ARG A 194 -3.44 -1.54 26.10
CA ARG A 194 -2.73 -0.36 26.57
C ARG A 194 -2.29 0.51 25.41
N ARG A 195 -2.10 1.81 25.67
CA ARG A 195 -1.42 2.72 24.74
C ARG A 195 0.06 2.37 24.70
N LEU A 196 0.59 2.23 23.50
CA LEU A 196 1.97 1.87 23.22
C LEU A 196 2.67 3.00 22.44
N PRO A 197 4.00 3.09 22.50
CA PRO A 197 4.75 4.00 21.65
C PRO A 197 4.53 3.66 20.18
N HIS A 198 4.66 4.67 19.32
CA HIS A 198 4.55 4.47 17.88
C HIS A 198 5.68 3.55 17.41
N ILE A 199 5.35 2.38 16.88
CA ILE A 199 6.33 1.46 16.32
C ILE A 199 5.86 1.06 14.93
N ALA A 200 6.65 1.34 13.92
CA ALA A 200 6.37 0.93 12.55
C ALA A 200 7.30 -0.21 12.15
N LEU A 201 6.72 -1.35 11.81
CA LEU A 201 7.41 -2.50 11.27
C LEU A 201 7.18 -2.55 9.75
N LEU A 202 8.08 -1.88 9.03
CA LEU A 202 7.98 -1.76 7.58
C LEU A 202 8.60 -2.97 6.90
N ARG A 203 8.05 -3.38 5.76
CA ARG A 203 8.73 -4.35 4.90
C ARG A 203 9.98 -3.72 4.34
N ARG A 204 11.04 -4.52 4.18
CA ARG A 204 12.34 -4.03 3.71
C ARG A 204 12.26 -3.31 2.37
N GLU A 205 11.38 -3.78 1.48
CA GLU A 205 11.13 -3.17 0.17
C GLU A 205 10.33 -1.86 0.23
N ASP A 206 9.56 -1.63 1.28
CA ASP A 206 8.70 -0.45 1.43
C ASP A 206 9.38 0.69 2.19
N VAL A 207 10.55 0.44 2.81
CA VAL A 207 11.22 1.43 3.65
C VAL A 207 11.52 2.71 2.86
N ASP A 208 12.01 2.58 1.63
CA ASP A 208 12.37 3.74 0.81
C ASP A 208 11.14 4.53 0.33
N ASP A 209 9.97 3.92 0.33
CA ASP A 209 8.69 4.55 -0.02
C ASP A 209 7.96 5.16 1.19
N SER A 210 8.39 4.87 2.42
CA SER A 210 7.80 5.43 3.64
C SER A 210 8.25 6.86 3.89
N ASP A 211 7.32 7.72 4.33
CA ASP A 211 7.62 9.09 4.76
C ASP A 211 8.01 9.17 6.25
N LEU A 212 8.15 8.05 6.95
CA LEU A 212 8.66 8.04 8.33
C LEU A 212 10.15 8.38 8.38
N ASP A 213 10.59 8.97 9.50
CA ASP A 213 12.00 9.25 9.73
C ASP A 213 12.79 7.94 9.89
N HIS A 214 13.85 7.83 9.10
CA HIS A 214 14.73 6.67 9.08
C HIS A 214 15.85 6.77 10.13
N GLY A 215 16.07 7.95 10.72
CA GLY A 215 16.98 8.10 11.88
C GLY A 215 16.54 7.28 13.09
N ALA A 216 15.27 6.89 13.12
CA ALA A 216 14.60 6.07 14.12
C ALA A 216 14.68 4.54 13.84
N ARG A 217 15.59 4.10 12.94
CA ARG A 217 15.75 2.67 12.60
C ARG A 217 16.39 1.89 13.74
N TYR A 218 15.78 0.75 14.06
CA TYR A 218 16.32 -0.19 15.03
C TYR A 218 16.46 -1.59 14.42
N SER A 219 17.58 -2.25 14.69
CA SER A 219 17.91 -3.59 14.22
C SER A 219 17.50 -4.61 15.28
N MET A 220 16.70 -5.60 14.89
CA MET A 220 16.15 -6.62 15.80
C MET A 220 16.86 -7.97 15.64
N GLY A 221 17.81 -8.09 14.70
CA GLY A 221 18.59 -9.29 14.46
C GLY A 221 18.60 -9.73 12.99
N LEU A 222 19.63 -10.50 12.62
CA LEU A 222 20.02 -10.70 11.22
C LEU A 222 18.97 -11.37 10.32
N GLU A 223 18.09 -12.22 10.87
CA GLU A 223 17.03 -12.87 10.09
C GLU A 223 15.80 -11.95 9.92
N PHE A 224 15.38 -11.29 10.99
CA PHE A 224 14.25 -10.37 10.98
C PHE A 224 14.51 -9.14 10.10
N ASP A 225 15.72 -8.60 10.18
CA ASP A 225 16.14 -7.42 9.42
C ASP A 225 16.26 -7.66 7.90
N ARG A 226 16.21 -8.93 7.45
CA ARG A 226 16.10 -9.27 6.01
C ARG A 226 14.71 -9.01 5.46
N THR A 227 13.68 -9.17 6.29
CA THR A 227 12.28 -9.07 5.88
C THR A 227 11.70 -7.72 6.26
N PHE A 228 12.03 -7.23 7.45
CA PHE A 228 11.46 -6.02 8.00
C PHE A 228 12.52 -4.99 8.40
N THR A 229 12.07 -3.78 8.63
CA THR A 229 12.83 -2.71 9.27
C THR A 229 11.93 -2.09 10.33
N LEU A 230 12.33 -2.23 11.58
CA LEU A 230 11.63 -1.64 12.71
C LEU A 230 12.05 -0.18 12.85
N LEU A 231 11.06 0.69 12.97
CA LEU A 231 11.21 2.10 13.27
C LEU A 231 10.51 2.40 14.59
N CYS A 232 11.16 3.13 15.49
CA CYS A 232 10.56 3.63 16.73
C CYS A 232 11.11 5.02 17.08
N PRO A 233 10.35 5.88 17.77
CA PRO A 233 10.85 7.16 18.26
C PRO A 233 12.18 7.02 19.02
N PRO A 234 13.09 7.99 18.91
CA PRO A 234 14.36 7.96 19.63
C PRO A 234 14.15 7.78 21.14
N GLY A 235 14.90 6.86 21.73
CA GLY A 235 14.80 6.53 23.15
C GLY A 235 13.77 5.44 23.47
N TYR A 236 12.97 4.96 22.52
CA TYR A 236 12.00 3.86 22.70
C TYR A 236 12.49 2.51 22.16
N GLU A 237 13.79 2.37 21.87
CA GLU A 237 14.36 1.15 21.31
C GLU A 237 14.20 -0.05 22.25
N ARG A 238 14.41 0.17 23.54
CA ARG A 238 14.22 -0.86 24.57
C ARG A 238 12.76 -1.24 24.75
N ASP A 239 11.86 -0.26 24.65
CA ASP A 239 10.42 -0.47 24.69
C ASP A 239 9.95 -1.30 23.48
N ALA A 240 10.50 -1.04 22.30
CA ALA A 240 10.26 -1.83 21.10
C ALA A 240 10.73 -3.29 21.26
N LEU A 241 11.91 -3.54 21.83
CA LEU A 241 12.39 -4.89 22.15
C LEU A 241 11.51 -5.63 23.16
N TYR A 242 10.96 -4.91 24.14
CA TYR A 242 10.04 -5.49 25.12
C TYR A 242 8.73 -5.95 24.47
N LEU A 243 8.23 -5.17 23.50
CA LEU A 243 6.98 -5.45 22.80
C LEU A 243 7.15 -6.51 21.71
N PHE A 244 8.21 -6.40 20.91
CA PHE A 244 8.55 -7.33 19.84
C PHE A 244 9.49 -8.41 20.36
N THR A 245 8.97 -9.23 21.28
CA THR A 245 9.68 -10.41 21.79
C THR A 245 9.95 -11.42 20.67
N PRO A 246 10.86 -12.39 20.87
CA PRO A 246 11.13 -13.43 19.87
C PRO A 246 9.87 -14.16 19.39
N ASP A 247 8.86 -14.37 20.24
CA ASP A 247 7.59 -14.99 19.86
C ASP A 247 6.77 -14.10 18.90
N VAL A 248 6.71 -12.80 19.15
CA VAL A 248 6.05 -11.83 18.25
C VAL A 248 6.79 -11.74 16.92
N MET A 249 8.12 -11.70 16.95
CA MET A 249 8.96 -11.68 15.75
C MET A 249 8.79 -12.95 14.92
N ALA A 250 8.77 -14.12 15.57
CA ALA A 250 8.52 -15.40 14.92
C ALA A 250 7.13 -15.42 14.29
N ALA A 251 6.09 -14.98 15.00
CA ALA A 251 4.74 -14.88 14.44
C ALA A 251 4.69 -13.95 13.21
N MET A 252 5.46 -12.85 13.20
CA MET A 252 5.58 -11.96 12.04
C MET A 252 6.34 -12.58 10.85
N LEU A 253 7.29 -13.47 11.10
CA LEU A 253 8.07 -14.14 10.05
C LEU A 253 7.35 -15.38 9.49
N ASP A 254 6.71 -16.15 10.37
CA ASP A 254 6.02 -17.40 10.05
C ASP A 254 4.69 -17.15 9.33
N ASP A 255 4.03 -16.03 9.62
CA ASP A 255 2.84 -15.63 8.88
C ASP A 255 3.24 -14.96 7.56
N ALA A 256 3.06 -15.71 6.47
CA ALA A 256 3.24 -15.19 5.11
C ALA A 256 2.40 -13.94 4.81
N GLY A 257 1.35 -13.66 5.60
CA GLY A 257 0.60 -12.41 5.60
C GLY A 257 1.38 -11.24 6.20
N ALA A 258 2.06 -11.42 7.33
CA ALA A 258 2.82 -10.37 8.00
C ALA A 258 3.98 -9.87 7.13
N ALA A 259 4.70 -10.80 6.50
CA ALA A 259 5.76 -10.48 5.54
C ALA A 259 5.26 -9.68 4.30
N GLN A 260 3.95 -9.66 4.05
CA GLN A 260 3.34 -8.91 2.95
C GLN A 260 2.69 -7.60 3.37
N PHE A 261 2.33 -7.46 4.64
CA PHE A 261 1.50 -6.34 5.11
C PHE A 261 2.32 -5.30 5.91
N GLY A 262 3.38 -5.75 6.60
CA GLY A 262 4.00 -4.95 7.65
C GLY A 262 3.02 -4.70 8.81
N ALA A 263 3.48 -3.98 9.84
CA ALA A 263 2.64 -3.64 10.97
C ALA A 263 2.97 -2.24 11.50
N GLU A 264 2.01 -1.58 12.13
CA GLU A 264 2.17 -0.23 12.69
C GLU A 264 1.37 -0.14 13.99
N VAL A 265 2.06 0.06 15.11
CA VAL A 265 1.45 0.31 16.42
C VAL A 265 1.22 1.81 16.56
N LEU A 266 -0.02 2.23 16.73
CA LEU A 266 -0.41 3.62 16.94
C LEU A 266 -1.33 3.69 18.15
N ASP A 267 -0.88 4.37 19.21
CA ASP A 267 -1.60 4.49 20.49
C ASP A 267 -2.07 3.11 21.00
N ASP A 268 -3.38 2.86 21.02
CA ASP A 268 -4.03 1.64 21.49
C ASP A 268 -4.46 0.71 20.34
N ARG A 269 -3.85 0.81 19.16
CA ARG A 269 -4.20 0.01 17.98
C ARG A 269 -2.95 -0.56 17.31
N LEU A 270 -3.05 -1.82 16.89
CA LEU A 270 -2.13 -2.46 15.94
C LEU A 270 -2.76 -2.46 14.55
N PHE A 271 -2.10 -1.83 13.59
CA PHE A 271 -2.50 -1.81 12.19
C PHE A 271 -1.65 -2.77 11.36
N PHE A 272 -2.30 -3.53 10.49
CA PHE A 272 -1.66 -4.23 9.37
C PHE A 272 -2.16 -3.63 8.07
N ARG A 273 -1.25 -3.17 7.21
CA ARG A 273 -1.62 -2.53 5.95
C ARG A 273 -1.60 -3.56 4.84
N PHE A 274 -2.65 -3.66 4.05
CA PHE A 274 -2.60 -4.52 2.87
C PHE A 274 -1.55 -3.97 1.88
N PRO A 275 -0.97 -4.83 1.03
CA PRO A 275 -0.08 -4.39 -0.04
C PRO A 275 -0.72 -3.27 -0.86
N ILE A 276 0.07 -2.23 -1.17
CA ILE A 276 -0.42 -1.04 -1.87
C ILE A 276 -1.07 -1.44 -3.20
N ASN A 277 -2.33 -1.03 -3.36
CA ASN A 277 -3.11 -1.30 -4.54
C ASN A 277 -3.62 0.00 -5.16
N SER A 278 -3.29 0.24 -6.43
CA SER A 278 -3.74 1.39 -7.22
C SER A 278 -5.24 1.36 -7.53
N PHE A 279 -5.94 0.28 -7.19
CA PHE A 279 -7.39 0.15 -7.35
C PHE A 279 -8.06 0.01 -5.99
N PRO A 280 -8.45 1.14 -5.36
CA PRO A 280 -9.02 1.16 -4.02
C PRO A 280 -10.23 0.25 -3.80
N ALA A 281 -11.04 0.03 -4.85
CA ALA A 281 -12.24 -0.80 -4.82
C ALA A 281 -11.95 -2.32 -4.93
N LEU A 282 -10.71 -2.70 -5.21
CA LEU A 282 -10.32 -4.10 -5.41
C LEU A 282 -9.43 -4.59 -4.27
N LEU A 283 -9.57 -5.85 -3.91
CA LEU A 283 -8.71 -6.54 -2.94
C LEU A 283 -8.43 -7.98 -3.41
N PHE A 284 -7.37 -8.62 -2.91
CA PHE A 284 -7.18 -10.04 -3.15
C PHE A 284 -7.97 -10.84 -2.10
N SER A 285 -8.74 -11.85 -2.51
CA SER A 285 -9.51 -12.70 -1.58
C SER A 285 -8.61 -13.35 -0.53
N ALA A 286 -7.45 -13.84 -0.98
CA ALA A 286 -6.45 -14.45 -0.11
C ALA A 286 -5.80 -13.46 0.88
N ASP A 287 -5.83 -12.15 0.61
CA ASP A 287 -5.32 -11.15 1.55
C ASP A 287 -6.31 -10.93 2.70
N VAL A 288 -7.61 -11.11 2.47
CA VAL A 288 -8.61 -11.14 3.56
C VAL A 288 -8.38 -12.33 4.46
N ARG A 289 -8.21 -13.54 3.90
CA ARG A 289 -7.89 -14.73 4.70
C ARG A 289 -6.62 -14.54 5.55
N ARG A 290 -5.59 -13.90 4.99
CA ARG A 290 -4.35 -13.56 5.71
C ARG A 290 -4.55 -12.54 6.82
N ALA A 291 -5.44 -11.57 6.62
CA ALA A 291 -5.81 -10.63 7.68
C ALA A 291 -6.33 -11.37 8.94
N PHE A 292 -7.12 -12.44 8.78
CA PHE A 292 -7.55 -13.26 9.92
C PHE A 292 -6.41 -14.04 10.58
N LEU A 293 -5.43 -14.54 9.81
CA LEU A 293 -4.24 -15.19 10.36
C LEU A 293 -3.41 -14.23 11.22
N LEU A 294 -3.26 -12.99 10.75
CA LEU A 294 -2.57 -11.92 11.46
C LEU A 294 -3.22 -11.58 12.79
N VAL A 295 -4.56 -11.50 12.81
CA VAL A 295 -5.33 -11.27 14.04
C VAL A 295 -5.14 -12.44 15.02
N GLU A 296 -5.27 -13.68 14.53
CA GLU A 296 -5.20 -14.89 15.38
C GLU A 296 -3.81 -15.10 15.98
N ARG A 297 -2.74 -14.83 15.24
CA ARG A 297 -1.37 -15.19 15.63
C ARG A 297 -0.58 -13.99 16.12
N THR A 298 -0.31 -13.06 15.22
CA THR A 298 0.56 -11.92 15.50
C THR A 298 -0.06 -10.96 16.49
N ALA A 299 -1.31 -10.55 16.25
CA ALA A 299 -1.96 -9.58 17.11
C ALA A 299 -2.21 -10.14 18.51
N ALA A 300 -2.50 -11.44 18.62
CA ALA A 300 -2.67 -12.13 19.89
C ALA A 300 -1.37 -12.10 20.75
N GLU A 301 -0.22 -12.44 20.16
CA GLU A 301 1.05 -12.40 20.90
C GLU A 301 1.45 -10.96 21.25
N LEU A 302 1.29 -9.99 20.35
CA LEU A 302 1.59 -8.59 20.68
C LEU A 302 0.65 -8.06 21.77
N THR A 303 -0.65 -8.40 21.71
CA THR A 303 -1.64 -8.02 22.73
C THR A 303 -1.25 -8.52 24.12
N LYS A 304 -0.75 -9.77 24.20
CA LYS A 304 -0.24 -10.37 25.44
C LYS A 304 0.95 -9.59 26.00
N GLN A 305 1.92 -9.19 25.17
CA GLN A 305 3.03 -8.35 25.63
C GLN A 305 2.59 -6.93 26.01
N ALA A 306 1.71 -6.33 25.20
CA ALA A 306 1.15 -5.00 25.41
C ALA A 306 0.41 -4.88 26.75
N SER A 307 -0.24 -5.94 27.23
CA SER A 307 -0.96 -5.95 28.51
C SER A 307 -0.06 -5.64 29.71
N ARG A 308 1.23 -5.92 29.60
CA ARG A 308 2.24 -5.73 30.65
C ARG A 308 3.07 -4.46 30.47
N TYR A 309 2.92 -3.80 29.32
CA TYR A 309 3.71 -2.62 28.98
C TYR A 309 3.37 -1.43 29.87
N ARG A 310 4.42 -0.74 30.35
CA ARG A 310 4.31 0.54 31.05
C ARG A 310 5.47 1.42 30.64
N ASP A 311 5.17 2.65 30.25
CA ASP A 311 6.20 3.63 29.94
C ASP A 311 6.80 4.18 31.24
N SER A 312 8.07 3.83 31.49
CA SER A 312 8.80 4.29 32.69
C SER A 312 8.96 5.81 32.78
N ARG A 313 8.73 6.54 31.67
CA ARG A 313 8.79 8.01 31.62
C ARG A 313 7.54 8.66 32.19
N VAL A 314 6.42 7.94 32.17
CA VAL A 314 5.17 8.37 32.81
C VAL A 314 5.25 7.94 34.27
N GLY A 315 5.51 8.90 35.17
CA GLY A 315 5.78 8.63 36.59
C GLY A 315 4.68 7.87 37.34
N ASP A 316 3.45 7.85 36.83
CA ASP A 316 2.38 6.98 37.31
C ASP A 316 2.08 5.87 36.28
N ALA A 317 2.53 4.67 36.65
CA ALA A 317 2.35 3.43 35.91
C ALA A 317 0.87 3.06 35.65
N GLN A 318 -0.08 3.53 36.48
CA GLN A 318 -1.51 3.24 36.29
C GLN A 318 -2.11 4.00 35.11
N LEU A 319 -1.58 5.19 34.82
CA LEU A 319 -2.00 5.99 33.69
C LEU A 319 -1.70 5.20 32.40
N ASN A 320 -2.74 4.92 31.61
CA ASN A 320 -2.60 4.23 30.33
C ASN A 320 -2.12 5.21 29.25
N LEU A 321 -0.94 5.77 29.49
CA LEU A 321 -0.34 6.83 28.69
C LEU A 321 1.08 6.44 28.30
N VAL A 322 1.54 7.09 27.24
CA VAL A 322 2.92 7.08 26.76
C VAL A 322 3.36 8.53 26.71
N ASP A 323 4.62 8.79 27.06
CA ASP A 323 5.16 10.14 26.98
C ASP A 323 5.06 10.70 25.55
N GLU A 324 4.88 12.02 25.42
CA GLU A 324 4.68 12.67 24.12
C GLU A 324 5.80 12.36 23.11
N SER A 325 7.04 12.17 23.58
CA SER A 325 8.18 11.79 22.73
C SER A 325 8.02 10.41 22.08
N GLY A 326 7.24 9.51 22.68
CA GLY A 326 6.96 8.17 22.14
C GLY A 326 5.70 8.08 21.30
N ARG A 327 4.84 9.10 21.34
CA ARG A 327 3.51 9.02 20.73
C ARG A 327 3.57 8.98 19.21
N ARG A 328 4.43 9.77 18.57
CA ARG A 328 4.55 9.84 17.11
C ARG A 328 6.00 10.01 16.69
N MET A 329 6.31 9.49 15.51
CA MET A 329 7.66 9.55 14.95
C MET A 329 7.74 10.74 13.99
N GLY A 330 8.93 11.27 13.81
CA GLY A 330 9.16 12.28 12.78
C GLY A 330 8.84 11.75 11.38
N THR A 331 8.48 12.67 10.48
CA THR A 331 8.30 12.38 9.05
C THR A 331 9.36 13.08 8.22
N ARG A 332 9.85 12.42 7.17
CA ARG A 332 10.75 13.00 6.17
C ARG A 332 9.96 13.51 4.96
N LYS A 333 10.44 14.60 4.35
CA LYS A 333 9.90 15.08 3.06
C LYS A 333 10.53 14.31 1.91
N ARG A 334 9.72 13.60 1.13
CA ARG A 334 10.17 12.93 -0.09
C ARG A 334 10.55 13.98 -1.16
N ARG A 335 11.77 13.91 -1.70
CA ARG A 335 12.17 14.68 -2.90
C ARG A 335 12.06 13.80 -4.13
N THR A 336 10.85 13.62 -4.67
CA THR A 336 10.63 12.94 -5.95
C THR A 336 10.97 13.88 -7.12
N ALA A 337 12.26 14.16 -7.32
CA ALA A 337 12.74 15.06 -8.38
C ALA A 337 13.31 14.31 -9.62
N VAL A 338 13.38 12.98 -9.60
CA VAL A 338 14.18 12.23 -10.59
C VAL A 338 13.40 11.94 -11.89
N ILE A 339 12.10 11.62 -11.81
CA ILE A 339 11.30 11.25 -13.00
C ILE A 339 11.05 12.47 -13.89
N ALA A 340 10.73 13.62 -13.29
CA ALA A 340 10.55 14.87 -14.04
C ALA A 340 11.87 15.39 -14.62
N GLY A 341 12.99 15.22 -13.90
CA GLY A 341 14.30 15.77 -14.30
C GLY A 341 14.92 15.11 -15.54
N VAL A 342 14.64 13.84 -15.80
CA VAL A 342 15.20 13.09 -16.95
C VAL A 342 14.14 12.83 -18.03
N GLY A 343 12.90 12.54 -17.65
CA GLY A 343 11.83 12.23 -18.59
C GLY A 343 11.42 13.42 -19.47
N VAL A 344 11.35 14.62 -18.89
CA VAL A 344 10.94 15.83 -19.61
C VAL A 344 11.97 16.23 -20.69
N PRO A 345 13.28 16.29 -20.40
CA PRO A 345 14.28 16.55 -21.45
C PRO A 345 14.24 15.51 -22.57
N LEU A 346 14.10 14.22 -22.27
CA LEU A 346 14.04 13.16 -23.28
C LEU A 346 12.77 13.24 -24.15
N MET A 347 11.63 13.57 -23.55
CA MET A 347 10.37 13.82 -24.26
C MET A 347 10.48 14.99 -25.24
N ILE A 348 11.29 16.00 -24.90
CA ILE A 348 11.56 17.15 -25.77
C ILE A 348 12.61 16.79 -26.81
N LEU A 349 13.76 16.22 -26.44
CA LEU A 349 14.88 15.94 -27.33
C LEU A 349 14.59 14.85 -28.37
N ALA A 350 13.84 13.80 -28.02
CA ALA A 350 13.55 12.68 -28.92
C ALA A 350 12.85 13.07 -30.24
N PRO A 351 11.78 13.91 -30.25
CA PRO A 351 11.18 14.37 -31.50
C PRO A 351 12.11 15.33 -32.28
N PHE A 352 12.91 16.16 -31.60
CA PHE A 352 13.87 17.03 -32.28
C PHE A 352 14.99 16.25 -32.96
N THR A 353 15.55 15.23 -32.30
CA THR A 353 16.56 14.38 -32.92
C THR A 353 15.97 13.58 -34.08
N MET A 354 14.75 13.04 -33.94
CA MET A 354 14.06 12.36 -35.03
C MET A 354 13.87 13.28 -36.25
N LEU A 355 13.39 14.51 -36.05
CA LEU A 355 13.21 15.48 -37.13
C LEU A 355 14.53 15.89 -37.78
N MET A 356 15.58 16.12 -36.97
CA MET A 356 16.90 16.51 -37.47
C MET A 356 17.55 15.39 -38.29
N PHE A 357 17.52 14.14 -37.81
CA PHE A 357 18.05 13.00 -38.57
C PHE A 357 17.20 12.68 -39.80
N GLY A 358 15.88 12.85 -39.72
CA GLY A 358 14.99 12.70 -40.87
C GLY A 358 15.29 13.71 -41.98
N MET A 359 15.57 14.98 -41.64
CA MET A 359 15.97 15.99 -42.63
C MET A 359 17.36 15.73 -43.23
N LEU A 360 18.24 15.01 -42.52
CA LEU A 360 19.59 14.65 -42.98
C LEU A 360 19.62 13.33 -43.77
N ALA A 361 18.55 12.54 -43.76
CA ALA A 361 18.41 11.35 -44.57
C ALA A 361 18.17 11.76 -46.04
N LEU A 362 19.18 11.59 -46.88
CA LEU A 362 19.12 11.75 -48.35
C LEU A 362 18.39 10.56 -49.00
#